data_AF-A0A7C5ENM2-F1
#
_entry.id   AF-A0A7C5ENM2-F1
#
_cell.length_a   1.000
_cell.length_b   1.000
_cell.length_c   1.000
_cell.angle_alpha   90.00
_cell.angle_beta   90.00
_cell.angle_gamma   90.00
#
_symmetry.space_group_name_H-M   'P 1'
#
loop_
_entity.id
_entity.type
_entity.pdbx_description
1 polymer ?
#
loop_
_entity_poly.entity_id
_entity_poly.type
_entity_poly.pdbx_seq_one_letter_code
_entity_poly.pdbx_strand_id
1 'polypeptide(L)'
;MLGLGVLVALARRLVGATLAETGLLPASYYRHLALTALEEEDFPQSLKWLRLARDPLLTQLLVLRLRLLAAKHEDQRRALQELLALELSAALRERGLELLRQEERALSLLQAYEAQALALLPEASP
;
A
#
# COMPACT_ATOMS: atom_id res chain seq x y z
N MET A 1 36.12 -16.08 -1.10
CA MET A 1 35.37 -16.36 -2.35
C MET A 1 33.98 -15.70 -2.29
N LEU A 2 33.93 -14.40 -1.99
CA LEU A 2 32.71 -13.59 -1.84
C LEU A 2 32.83 -12.46 -2.85
N GLY A 3 32.12 -12.52 -3.97
CA GLY A 3 32.20 -11.44 -4.96
C GLY A 3 31.40 -11.69 -6.24
N LEU A 4 31.36 -12.93 -6.74
CA LEU A 4 30.65 -13.24 -7.99
C LEU A 4 29.13 -13.45 -7.78
N GLY A 5 28.71 -14.09 -6.69
CA GLY A 5 27.28 -14.34 -6.43
C GLY A 5 26.46 -13.07 -6.15
N VAL A 6 27.04 -12.09 -5.46
CA VAL A 6 26.38 -10.81 -5.14
C VAL A 6 26.26 -9.94 -6.38
N LEU A 7 27.29 -9.90 -7.24
CA LEU A 7 27.25 -9.17 -8.50
C LEU A 7 26.25 -9.79 -9.49
N VAL A 8 26.14 -11.11 -9.56
CA VAL A 8 25.12 -11.78 -10.39
C VAL A 8 23.71 -11.53 -9.84
N ALA A 9 23.52 -11.51 -8.51
CA ALA A 9 22.24 -11.18 -7.91
C ALA A 9 21.83 -9.72 -8.16
N LEU A 10 22.78 -8.77 -8.06
CA LEU A 10 22.55 -7.37 -8.37
C LEU A 10 22.28 -7.14 -9.87
N ALA A 11 23.05 -7.80 -10.74
CA ALA A 11 22.84 -7.74 -12.18
C ALA A 11 21.48 -8.31 -12.57
N ARG A 12 21.06 -9.45 -11.98
CA ARG A 12 19.73 -10.03 -12.19
C ARG A 12 18.62 -9.16 -11.63
N ARG A 13 18.86 -8.42 -10.54
CA ARG A 13 17.90 -7.49 -9.94
C ARG A 13 17.75 -6.22 -10.78
N LEU A 14 18.84 -5.69 -11.34
CA LEU A 14 18.83 -4.55 -12.25
C LEU A 14 18.22 -4.89 -13.62
N VAL A 15 18.60 -6.03 -14.21
CA VAL A 15 18.01 -6.52 -15.45
C VAL A 15 16.55 -6.95 -15.24
N GLY A 16 16.23 -7.50 -14.07
CA GLY A 16 14.86 -7.81 -13.67
C GLY A 16 14.01 -6.56 -13.52
N ALA A 17 14.55 -5.47 -12.96
CA ALA A 17 13.82 -4.20 -12.83
C ALA A 17 13.55 -3.55 -14.19
N THR A 18 14.51 -3.57 -15.14
CA THR A 18 14.30 -3.01 -16.49
C THR A 18 13.36 -3.86 -17.34
N LEU A 19 13.33 -5.19 -17.15
CA LEU A 19 12.38 -6.09 -17.80
C LEU A 19 11.03 -6.17 -17.09
N ALA A 20 10.96 -5.85 -15.79
CA ALA A 20 9.68 -5.80 -15.07
C ALA A 20 8.77 -4.74 -15.68
N GLU A 21 9.37 -3.61 -16.05
CA GLU A 21 8.71 -2.47 -16.72
C GLU A 21 8.16 -2.85 -18.11
N THR A 22 8.68 -3.89 -18.77
CA THR A 22 8.19 -4.31 -20.09
C THR A 22 7.01 -5.27 -20.04
N GLY A 23 6.63 -5.78 -18.85
CA GLY A 23 5.52 -6.73 -18.72
C GLY A 23 5.83 -8.17 -19.19
N LEU A 24 7.08 -8.47 -19.56
CA LEU A 24 7.47 -9.73 -20.21
C LEU A 24 7.94 -10.83 -19.24
N LEU A 25 7.95 -10.57 -17.94
CA LEU A 25 8.42 -11.53 -16.95
C LEU A 25 7.32 -12.52 -16.52
N PRO A 26 7.67 -13.69 -15.99
CA PRO A 26 6.68 -14.64 -15.47
C PRO A 26 5.81 -14.01 -14.37
N ALA A 27 4.54 -14.39 -14.31
CA ALA A 27 3.60 -13.90 -13.29
C ALA A 27 4.10 -14.09 -11.84
N SER A 28 4.86 -15.16 -11.59
CA SER A 28 5.49 -15.43 -10.29
C SER A 28 6.51 -14.36 -9.88
N TYR A 29 7.19 -13.72 -10.83
CA TYR A 29 8.12 -12.62 -10.57
C TYR A 29 7.36 -11.38 -10.10
N TYR A 30 6.29 -10.99 -10.79
CA TYR A 30 5.44 -9.87 -10.39
C TYR A 30 4.74 -10.11 -9.05
N ARG A 31 4.34 -11.36 -8.77
CA ARG A 31 3.82 -11.75 -7.45
C ARG A 31 4.83 -11.49 -6.33
N HIS A 32 6.10 -11.85 -6.55
CA HIS A 32 7.14 -11.60 -5.55
C HIS A 32 7.35 -10.10 -5.33
N LEU A 33 7.42 -9.30 -6.39
CA LEU A 33 7.54 -7.83 -6.27
C LEU A 33 6.34 -7.20 -5.55
N ALA A 34 5.12 -7.64 -5.88
CA ALA A 34 3.90 -7.19 -5.22
C ALA A 34 3.91 -7.52 -3.71
N LEU A 35 4.40 -8.70 -3.34
CA LEU A 35 4.49 -9.15 -1.97
C LEU A 35 5.56 -8.37 -1.19
N THR A 36 6.74 -8.15 -1.76
CA THR A 36 7.78 -7.32 -1.14
C THR A 36 7.29 -5.88 -0.93
N ALA A 37 6.64 -5.28 -1.93
CA ALA A 37 6.05 -3.95 -1.79
C ALA A 37 4.96 -3.92 -0.70
N LEU A 38 4.16 -4.98 -0.58
CA LEU A 38 3.14 -5.09 0.46
C LEU A 38 3.75 -5.21 1.86
N GLU A 39 4.85 -5.93 2.02
CA GLU A 39 5.60 -6.04 3.27
C GLU A 39 6.21 -4.70 3.72
N GLU A 40 6.64 -3.89 2.75
CA GLU A 40 7.17 -2.54 2.97
C GLU A 40 6.07 -1.46 3.12
N GLU A 41 4.79 -1.85 3.10
CA GLU A 41 3.62 -0.95 3.10
C GLU A 41 3.59 0.05 1.93
N ASP A 42 4.31 -0.24 0.83
CA ASP A 42 4.25 0.51 -0.42
C ASP A 42 3.05 0.04 -1.27
N PHE A 43 1.86 0.50 -0.88
CA PHE A 43 0.60 0.17 -1.55
C PHE A 43 0.58 0.57 -3.05
N PRO A 44 1.09 1.75 -3.46
CA PRO A 44 1.19 2.09 -4.88
C PRO A 44 2.00 1.09 -5.70
N GLN A 45 3.19 0.68 -5.22
CA GLN A 45 4.00 -0.31 -5.92
C GLN A 45 3.33 -1.69 -5.90
N SER A 46 2.74 -2.09 -4.76
CA SER A 46 2.02 -3.36 -4.67
C SER A 46 0.89 -3.43 -5.71
N LEU A 47 0.09 -2.36 -5.84
CA LEU A 47 -0.94 -2.24 -6.87
C LEU A 47 -0.38 -2.32 -8.30
N LYS A 48 0.72 -1.61 -8.59
CA LYS A 48 1.38 -1.65 -9.90
C LYS A 48 1.73 -3.09 -10.29
N TRP A 49 2.35 -3.84 -9.38
CA TRP A 49 2.80 -5.21 -9.67
C TRP A 49 1.64 -6.21 -9.70
N LEU A 50 0.61 -6.03 -8.87
CA LEU A 50 -0.58 -6.88 -8.87
C LEU A 50 -1.35 -6.84 -10.19
N ARG A 51 -1.42 -5.68 -10.85
CA ARG A 51 -2.02 -5.55 -12.20
C ARG A 51 -1.38 -6.48 -13.22
N LEU A 52 -0.09 -6.73 -13.09
CA LEU A 52 0.68 -7.62 -13.96
C LEU A 52 0.62 -9.08 -13.49
N ALA A 53 0.67 -9.31 -12.18
CA ALA A 53 0.64 -10.65 -11.60
C ALA A 53 -0.72 -11.35 -11.76
N ARG A 54 -1.83 -10.59 -11.77
CA ARG A 54 -3.21 -11.10 -11.79
C ARG A 54 -3.49 -12.15 -10.70
N ASP A 55 -2.93 -11.94 -9.51
CA ASP A 55 -3.07 -12.85 -8.37
C ASP A 55 -4.25 -12.41 -7.48
N PRO A 56 -5.39 -13.13 -7.50
CA PRO A 56 -6.58 -12.73 -6.76
C PRO A 56 -6.39 -12.84 -5.24
N LEU A 57 -5.60 -13.81 -4.76
CA LEU A 57 -5.34 -13.97 -3.33
C LEU A 57 -4.50 -12.82 -2.79
N LEU A 58 -3.44 -12.45 -3.51
CA LEU A 58 -2.59 -11.34 -3.09
C LEU A 58 -3.34 -10.00 -3.19
N THR A 59 -4.25 -9.86 -4.17
CA THR A 59 -5.14 -8.70 -4.27
C THR A 59 -6.11 -8.62 -3.08
N GLN A 60 -6.72 -9.74 -2.68
CA GLN A 60 -7.58 -9.79 -1.49
C GLN A 60 -6.80 -9.45 -0.21
N LEU A 61 -5.55 -9.93 -0.10
CA LEU A 61 -4.69 -9.60 1.04
C LEU A 61 -4.36 -8.10 1.09
N LEU A 62 -4.07 -7.47 -0.05
CA LEU A 62 -3.89 -6.03 -0.15
C LEU A 62 -5.15 -5.28 0.30
N VAL A 63 -6.33 -5.65 -0.19
CA VAL A 63 -7.62 -5.05 0.22
C VAL A 63 -7.80 -5.14 1.73
N LEU A 64 -7.58 -6.33 2.31
CA LEU A 64 -7.68 -6.53 3.76
C LEU A 64 -6.73 -5.61 4.52
N ARG A 65 -5.48 -5.51 4.09
CA ARG A 65 -4.47 -4.64 4.73
C ARG A 65 -4.87 -3.16 4.66
N LEU A 66 -5.34 -2.69 3.51
CA LEU A 66 -5.82 -1.32 3.34
C LEU A 66 -7.00 -1.02 4.27
N ARG A 67 -7.97 -1.94 4.40
CA ARG A 67 -9.11 -1.79 5.32
C ARG A 67 -8.69 -1.75 6.78
N LEU A 68 -7.78 -2.62 7.19
CA LEU A 68 -7.26 -2.63 8.57
C LEU A 68 -6.54 -1.33 8.90
N LEU A 69 -5.75 -0.82 7.97
CA LEU A 69 -5.06 0.46 8.14
C LEU A 69 -6.05 1.63 8.16
N ALA A 70 -7.05 1.64 7.27
CA ALA A 70 -8.10 2.65 7.26
C ALA A 70 -8.89 2.66 8.57
N ALA A 71 -9.27 1.50 9.11
CA ALA A 71 -9.94 1.39 10.40
C ALA A 71 -9.09 2.01 11.54
N LYS A 72 -7.78 1.78 11.54
CA LYS A 72 -6.86 2.40 12.51
C LYS A 72 -6.85 3.93 12.39
N HIS A 73 -6.81 4.47 11.17
CA HIS A 73 -6.89 5.91 10.94
C HIS A 73 -8.26 6.49 11.32
N GLU A 74 -9.35 5.75 11.13
CA GLU A 74 -10.68 6.16 11.58
C GLU A 74 -10.77 6.28 13.10
N ASP A 75 -10.20 5.32 13.83
CA ASP A 75 -10.14 5.35 15.29
C ASP A 75 -9.28 6.53 15.78
N GLN A 76 -8.14 6.78 15.15
CA GLN A 76 -7.29 7.94 15.43
C GLN A 76 -8.03 9.27 15.16
N ARG A 77 -8.75 9.35 14.04
CA ARG A 77 -9.57 10.51 13.70
C ARG A 77 -10.65 10.78 14.75
N ARG A 78 -11.36 9.73 15.21
CA ARG A 78 -12.38 9.85 16.27
C ARG A 78 -11.76 10.34 17.58
N ALA A 79 -10.64 9.75 17.99
CA ALA A 79 -9.94 10.18 19.20
C ALA A 79 -9.48 11.66 19.13
N LEU A 80 -8.99 12.11 17.96
CA LEU A 80 -8.63 13.51 17.76
C LEU A 80 -9.84 14.45 17.81
N GLN A 81 -10.98 14.04 17.24
CA GLN A 81 -12.22 14.81 17.31
C GLN A 81 -12.72 14.95 18.76
N GLU A 82 -12.68 13.86 19.54
CA GLU A 82 -13.01 13.86 20.96
C GLU A 82 -12.08 14.78 21.77
N LEU A 83 -10.78 14.74 21.50
CA LEU A 83 -9.81 15.64 22.14
C LEU A 83 -10.08 17.11 21.78
N LEU A 84 -10.39 17.40 20.52
CA LEU A 84 -10.69 18.76 20.04
C LEU A 84 -12.01 19.31 20.59
N ALA A 85 -12.90 18.46 21.08
CA ALA A 85 -14.13 18.87 21.75
C ALA A 85 -13.90 19.36 23.19
N LEU A 86 -12.74 19.06 23.78
CA LEU A 86 -12.34 19.56 25.10
C LEU A 86 -11.88 21.02 25.02
N GLU A 87 -11.88 21.70 26.16
CA GLU A 87 -11.28 23.03 26.29
C GLU A 87 -9.76 22.93 26.21
N LEU A 88 -9.23 23.00 24.99
CA LEU A 88 -7.81 23.02 24.70
C LEU A 88 -7.28 24.45 24.57
N SER A 89 -5.99 24.63 24.87
CA SER A 89 -5.29 25.87 24.52
C SER A 89 -5.28 26.07 23.00
N ALA A 90 -5.21 27.33 22.55
CA ALA A 90 -5.21 27.67 21.13
C ALA A 90 -4.13 26.90 20.33
N ALA A 91 -2.93 26.79 20.88
CA ALA A 91 -1.81 26.08 20.25
C ALA A 91 -2.06 24.56 20.11
N LEU A 92 -2.65 23.92 21.13
CA LEU A 92 -2.99 22.49 21.06
C LEU A 92 -4.15 22.24 20.09
N ARG A 93 -5.13 23.14 20.06
CA ARG A 93 -6.25 23.08 19.13
C ARG A 93 -5.80 23.19 17.68
N GLU A 94 -4.90 24.13 17.36
CA GLU A 94 -4.35 24.28 16.02
C GLU A 94 -3.59 23.02 15.58
N ARG A 95 -2.73 22.48 16.45
CA ARG A 95 -2.00 21.24 16.16
C ARG A 95 -2.92 20.04 15.98
N GLY A 96 -3.97 19.92 16.80
CA GLY A 96 -4.97 18.87 16.67
C GLY A 96 -5.76 18.97 15.36
N LEU A 97 -6.10 20.17 14.91
CA LEU A 97 -6.74 20.39 13.61
C LEU A 97 -5.83 20.00 12.45
N GLU A 98 -4.53 20.30 12.53
CA GLU A 98 -3.58 19.90 11.50
C GLU A 98 -3.43 18.36 11.43
N LEU A 99 -3.33 17.70 12.59
CA LEU A 99 -3.34 16.23 12.64
C LEU A 99 -4.63 15.66 12.06
N LEU A 100 -5.78 16.24 12.39
CA LEU A 100 -7.08 15.80 11.85
C LEU A 100 -7.11 15.86 10.32
N ARG A 101 -6.59 16.94 9.72
CA ARG A 101 -6.47 17.06 8.25
C ARG A 101 -5.54 15.99 7.66
N GLN A 102 -4.46 15.64 8.36
CA GLN A 102 -3.54 14.59 7.92
C GLN A 102 -4.23 13.21 7.94
N GLU A 103 -4.99 12.91 8.99
CA GLU A 103 -5.81 11.69 9.08
C GLU A 103 -6.85 11.62 7.95
N GLU A 104 -7.56 12.71 7.67
CA GLU A 104 -8.53 12.77 6.58
C GLU A 104 -7.89 12.53 5.20
N ARG A 105 -6.70 13.09 4.97
CA ARG A 105 -5.93 12.85 3.74
C ARG A 105 -5.47 11.40 3.64
N ALA A 106 -4.97 10.82 4.73
CA ALA A 106 -4.54 9.43 4.78
C ALA A 106 -5.71 8.49 4.45
N LEU A 107 -6.87 8.68 5.08
CA LEU A 107 -8.09 7.93 4.80
C LEU A 107 -8.51 8.02 3.34
N SER A 108 -8.50 9.23 2.76
CA SER A 108 -8.85 9.43 1.35
C SER A 108 -7.90 8.67 0.42
N LEU A 109 -6.61 8.64 0.71
CA LEU A 109 -5.62 7.88 -0.08
C LEU A 109 -5.86 6.37 0.03
N LEU A 110 -6.08 5.87 1.25
CA LEU A 110 -6.32 4.45 1.48
C LEU A 110 -7.60 3.96 0.78
N GLN A 111 -8.67 4.75 0.80
CA GLN A 111 -9.91 4.47 0.07
C GLN A 111 -9.69 4.44 -1.45
N ALA A 112 -8.87 5.37 -1.98
CA ALA A 112 -8.52 5.38 -3.40
C ALA A 112 -7.69 4.16 -3.82
N TYR A 113 -6.78 3.69 -2.95
CA TYR A 113 -6.03 2.46 -3.19
C TYR A 113 -6.92 1.21 -3.07
N GLU A 114 -7.84 1.19 -2.12
CA GLU A 114 -8.80 0.09 -1.97
C GLU A 114 -9.67 -0.05 -3.20
N ALA A 115 -10.25 1.05 -3.70
CA ALA A 115 -11.05 1.06 -4.91
C ALA A 115 -10.26 0.52 -6.12
N GLN A 116 -8.99 0.90 -6.25
CA GLN A 116 -8.11 0.37 -7.28
C GLN A 116 -7.86 -1.13 -7.11
N ALA A 117 -7.61 -1.61 -5.88
CA ALA A 117 -7.38 -3.02 -5.60
C ALA A 117 -8.64 -3.86 -5.89
N LEU A 118 -9.82 -3.39 -5.50
CA LEU A 118 -11.09 -4.06 -5.77
C LEU A 118 -11.36 -4.19 -7.26
N ALA A 119 -10.99 -3.19 -8.06
CA ALA A 119 -11.11 -3.25 -9.53
C ALA A 119 -10.19 -4.30 -10.19
N LEU A 120 -9.21 -4.86 -9.46
CA LEU A 120 -8.35 -5.94 -9.94
C LEU A 120 -8.88 -7.33 -9.61
N LEU A 121 -9.87 -7.43 -8.72
CA LEU A 121 -10.50 -8.71 -8.43
C LEU A 121 -11.40 -9.10 -9.60
N PRO A 122 -11.35 -10.38 -10.06
CA PRO A 122 -12.30 -10.85 -11.04
C PRO A 122 -13.72 -10.74 -10.47
N GLU A 123 -14.69 -10.33 -11.29
CA GLU A 123 -16.10 -10.41 -10.92
C GLU A 123 -16.38 -11.86 -10.50
N ALA A 124 -16.92 -12.04 -9.29
CA ALA A 124 -17.36 -13.34 -8.83
C ALA A 124 -18.42 -13.84 -9.82
N SER A 125 -18.03 -14.75 -10.72
CA SER A 125 -18.98 -15.41 -11.59
C SER A 125 -19.91 -16.25 -10.71
N PRO A 126 -21.24 -16.08 -10.85
CA PRO A 126 -22.24 -16.76 -10.03
C PRO A 126 -22.24 -18.28 -10.22
#